data_AF-A0A9K3PJB7-F1
#
_entry.id   AF-A0A9K3PJB7-F1
#
_cell.length_a   1.000
_cell.length_b   1.000
_cell.length_c   1.000
_cell.angle_alpha   90.00
_cell.angle_beta   90.00
_cell.angle_gamma   90.00
#
_symmetry.space_group_name_H-M   'P 1'
#
loop_
_entity.id
_entity.type
_entity.pdbx_description
1 polymer ?
#
loop_
_entity_poly.entity_id
_entity_poly.type
_entity_poly.pdbx_seq_one_letter_code
_entity_poly.pdbx_strand_id
1 'polypeptide(L)'
;MSTAWYRSGHVPKLIQKWCCVNNSPSLHIEVWDTTCVVHNMTKKQNDNVSAAVGSGGGGSDSYHILLNPANPQLSGVSKFPYFPIGGPQPPPGFEIQKDTHPIMGYVSQWGGMEVGNGMMFASNVVDGLVHQLGGKELQRALQQALEEHGVTQLQEGQAVATTAQVGTFHKTTGYQYIIHAVPPFYQLKNNTTIMDDDDDDDSIFTATSDILAETYRNALQVATRLAPKIQQRLYSQSNQNHHHNDDDDDDDTAFRIRIATPLLGAGCRGFPTTVAIRVAAETLTTYSAPSGNMPKMTVAFAIPNGDIRQQLVNALNVMCDNETLINKQSF
;
A
#
# COMPACT_ATOMS: atom_id res chain seq x y z
N MET A 1 -11.83 -0.01 -3.37
CA MET A 1 -11.24 0.91 -4.38
C MET A 1 -10.18 1.78 -3.72
N SER A 2 -9.06 2.05 -4.40
CA SER A 2 -7.99 2.96 -3.94
C SER A 2 -8.39 4.45 -4.05
N THR A 3 -9.59 4.78 -3.60
CA THR A 3 -10.10 6.15 -3.60
C THR A 3 -9.68 6.82 -2.31
N ALA A 4 -8.83 7.84 -2.40
CA ALA A 4 -8.45 8.63 -1.25
C ALA A 4 -9.53 9.69 -0.98
N TRP A 5 -10.47 9.38 -0.10
CA TRP A 5 -11.45 10.36 0.36
C TRP A 5 -10.91 11.01 1.62
N TYR A 6 -10.34 12.21 1.53
CA TYR A 6 -9.96 12.91 2.74
C TYR A 6 -11.20 13.48 3.44
N ARG A 7 -11.52 12.96 4.63
CA ARG A 7 -12.46 13.60 5.56
C ARG A 7 -11.66 14.12 6.75
N SER A 8 -11.54 15.44 6.87
CA SER A 8 -10.89 16.08 8.02
C SER A 8 -11.58 15.63 9.31
N GLY A 9 -10.79 15.23 10.31
CA GLY A 9 -11.30 14.82 11.64
C GLY A 9 -11.69 13.35 11.77
N HIS A 10 -11.63 12.55 10.70
CA HIS A 10 -11.79 11.11 10.85
C HIS A 10 -10.52 10.49 11.44
N VAL A 11 -10.64 9.96 12.67
CA VAL A 11 -9.55 9.28 13.38
C VAL A 11 -9.52 7.82 12.93
N PRO A 12 -8.38 7.29 12.44
CA PRO A 12 -8.26 5.88 12.10
C PRO A 12 -8.61 4.99 13.28
N LYS A 13 -9.36 3.93 13.01
CA LYS A 13 -9.74 2.95 14.01
C LYS A 13 -9.15 1.59 13.64
N LEU A 14 -8.34 1.02 14.53
CA LEU A 14 -7.91 -0.37 14.42
C LEU A 14 -9.14 -1.26 14.53
N ILE A 15 -9.35 -2.12 13.53
CA ILE A 15 -10.43 -3.10 13.54
C ILE A 15 -9.93 -4.41 14.12
N GLN A 16 -8.83 -4.94 13.57
CA GLN A 16 -8.28 -6.23 14.00
C GLN A 16 -6.79 -6.31 13.68
N LYS A 17 -6.09 -7.16 14.44
CA LYS A 17 -4.65 -7.42 14.34
C LYS A 17 -4.39 -8.92 14.43
N TRP A 18 -3.41 -9.39 13.65
CA TRP A 18 -2.91 -10.76 13.63
C TRP A 18 -1.40 -10.78 13.81
N CYS A 19 -0.89 -11.88 14.37
CA CYS A 19 0.53 -12.20 14.43
C CYS A 19 0.78 -13.42 13.54
N CYS A 20 1.71 -13.34 12.60
CA CYS A 20 2.03 -14.43 11.68
C CYS A 20 2.97 -15.44 12.36
N VAL A 21 2.44 -16.24 13.28
CA VAL A 21 3.25 -17.06 14.22
C VAL A 21 4.16 -18.06 13.49
N ASN A 22 3.74 -18.60 12.35
CA ASN A 22 4.39 -19.78 11.76
C ASN A 22 5.56 -19.44 10.83
N ASN A 23 5.38 -18.47 9.92
CA ASN A 23 6.38 -18.18 8.88
C ASN A 23 7.26 -16.97 9.20
N SER A 24 6.77 -16.06 10.04
CA SER A 24 7.43 -14.81 10.38
C SER A 24 6.82 -14.22 11.67
N PRO A 25 7.21 -14.69 12.87
CA PRO A 25 6.65 -14.17 14.12
C PRO A 25 6.89 -12.67 14.31
N SER A 26 7.87 -12.11 13.59
CA SER A 26 8.14 -10.68 13.53
C SER A 26 7.13 -9.90 12.66
N LEU A 27 6.29 -10.55 11.85
CA LEU A 27 5.32 -9.90 10.96
C LEU A 27 3.94 -9.87 11.59
N HIS A 28 3.42 -8.66 11.74
CA HIS A 28 2.07 -8.42 12.21
C HIS A 28 1.23 -7.84 11.06
N ILE A 29 -0.04 -8.23 11.00
CA ILE A 29 -1.00 -7.68 10.04
C ILE A 29 -2.04 -6.90 10.83
N GLU A 30 -2.40 -5.71 10.38
CA GLU A 30 -3.45 -4.90 10.96
C GLU A 30 -4.43 -4.45 9.89
N VAL A 31 -5.71 -4.37 10.23
CA VAL A 31 -6.75 -3.81 9.37
C VAL A 31 -7.36 -2.60 10.07
N TRP A 32 -7.39 -1.47 9.37
CA TRP A 32 -7.81 -0.18 9.88
C TRP A 32 -8.98 0.38 9.07
N ASP A 33 -9.94 0.96 9.77
CA ASP A 33 -10.91 1.87 9.20
C ASP A 33 -10.31 3.27 9.14
N THR A 34 -10.15 3.80 7.94
CA THR A 34 -9.60 5.14 7.72
C THR A 34 -10.03 5.65 6.36
N THR A 35 -10.20 6.96 6.25
CA THR A 35 -10.65 7.64 5.04
C THR A 35 -9.52 7.88 4.03
N CYS A 36 -8.27 7.98 4.50
CA CYS A 36 -7.10 8.21 3.67
C CYS A 36 -5.83 7.60 4.27
N VAL A 37 -5.22 6.64 3.59
CA VAL A 37 -3.94 6.03 4.01
C VAL A 37 -2.84 7.09 4.10
N VAL A 38 -2.75 8.01 3.14
CA VAL A 38 -1.67 9.00 3.02
C VAL A 38 -1.63 9.98 4.21
N HIS A 39 -2.78 10.34 4.81
CA HIS A 39 -2.82 11.41 5.81
C HIS A 39 -2.99 10.92 7.25
N ASN A 40 -3.63 9.78 7.45
CA ASN A 40 -4.19 9.49 8.77
C ASN A 40 -3.38 8.46 9.58
N MET A 41 -2.59 7.59 8.94
CA MET A 41 -2.00 6.42 9.59
C MET A 41 -0.76 6.70 10.46
N THR A 42 -0.31 7.95 10.50
CA THR A 42 0.90 8.41 11.20
C THR A 42 0.63 9.47 12.25
N LYS A 43 -0.56 10.10 12.22
CA LYS A 43 -0.93 11.12 13.19
C LYS A 43 -0.94 10.45 14.55
N LYS A 44 0.12 10.69 15.32
CA LYS A 44 0.17 10.34 16.74
C LYS A 44 -1.13 10.84 17.33
N GLN A 45 -1.84 9.98 18.07
CA GLN A 45 -3.04 10.35 18.83
C GLN A 45 -2.75 11.35 19.97
N ASN A 46 -1.68 12.15 19.83
CA ASN A 46 -1.08 12.95 20.89
C ASN A 46 -1.86 14.21 21.21
N ASP A 47 -2.78 14.68 20.37
CA ASP A 47 -3.36 16.01 20.61
C ASP A 47 -4.54 16.01 21.62
N ASN A 48 -5.08 14.83 22.01
CA ASN A 48 -6.25 14.79 22.91
C ASN A 48 -6.09 13.96 24.19
N VAL A 49 -4.98 13.24 24.39
CA VAL A 49 -4.77 12.43 25.62
C VAL A 49 -3.74 13.05 26.57
N SER A 50 -2.96 14.04 26.12
CA SER A 50 -1.93 14.70 26.93
C SER A 50 -2.45 15.64 28.04
N ALA A 51 -3.76 15.76 28.24
CA ALA A 51 -4.32 16.60 29.31
C ALA A 51 -4.73 15.83 30.59
N ALA A 52 -4.80 14.49 30.57
CA ALA A 52 -5.47 13.77 31.67
C ALA A 52 -4.63 12.79 32.49
N VAL A 53 -3.56 12.18 31.98
CA VAL A 53 -2.77 11.21 32.79
C VAL A 53 -1.31 11.27 32.40
N GLY A 54 -0.45 11.65 33.35
CA GLY A 54 1.00 11.71 33.22
C GLY A 54 1.66 10.33 33.17
N SER A 55 1.28 9.49 32.21
CA SER A 55 2.04 8.29 31.86
C SER A 55 3.18 8.69 30.94
N GLY A 56 4.39 8.80 31.51
CA GLY A 56 5.67 8.87 30.81
C GLY A 56 6.01 7.57 30.08
N GLY A 57 5.09 7.09 29.23
CA GLY A 57 5.31 5.92 28.38
C GLY A 57 6.30 6.29 27.29
N GLY A 58 7.50 5.72 27.37
CA GLY A 58 8.53 5.80 26.34
C GLY A 58 7.91 5.55 24.97
N GLY A 59 7.96 6.57 24.11
CA GLY A 59 7.42 6.45 22.76
C GLY A 59 8.17 5.37 22.03
N SER A 60 7.53 4.24 21.77
CA SER A 60 8.05 3.22 20.86
C SER A 60 8.50 3.90 19.56
N ASP A 61 9.79 3.77 19.24
CA ASP A 61 10.42 4.29 18.02
C ASP A 61 9.95 3.51 16.80
N SER A 62 8.67 3.67 16.45
CA SER A 62 8.10 3.06 15.27
C SER A 62 8.36 3.92 14.04
N TYR A 63 8.92 3.32 12.98
CA TYR A 63 9.08 3.99 11.69
C TYR A 63 7.91 3.70 10.79
N HIS A 64 7.31 4.77 10.28
CA HIS A 64 6.16 4.73 9.40
C HIS A 64 6.61 4.79 7.94
N ILE A 65 6.19 3.79 7.17
CA ILE A 65 6.41 3.69 5.73
C ILE A 65 5.05 3.70 5.05
N LEU A 66 4.91 4.45 3.95
CA LEU A 66 3.75 4.35 3.07
C LEU A 66 4.07 3.41 1.92
N LEU A 67 3.20 2.43 1.67
CA LEU A 67 3.22 1.65 0.44
C LEU A 67 2.32 2.33 -0.61
N ASN A 68 2.95 2.87 -1.63
CA ASN A 68 2.31 3.59 -2.72
C ASN A 68 2.13 2.68 -3.95
N PRO A 69 0.89 2.41 -4.41
CA PRO A 69 0.62 1.71 -5.66
C PRO A 69 0.94 2.62 -6.85
N ALA A 70 2.20 2.63 -7.26
CA ALA A 70 2.74 3.49 -8.31
C ALA A 70 2.50 2.93 -9.71
N ASN A 71 2.75 3.74 -10.74
CA ASN A 71 2.86 3.31 -12.14
C ASN A 71 4.32 2.99 -12.53
N PRO A 72 4.57 2.24 -13.63
CA PRO A 72 5.92 1.89 -14.10
C PRO A 72 6.89 3.08 -14.19
N GLN A 73 6.39 4.26 -14.58
CA GLN A 73 7.20 5.45 -14.79
C GLN A 73 7.41 6.28 -13.51
N LEU A 74 6.84 5.86 -12.37
CA LEU A 74 6.89 6.59 -11.10
C LEU A 74 6.50 8.07 -11.26
N SER A 75 5.48 8.34 -12.07
CA SER A 75 5.14 9.68 -12.54
C SER A 75 3.88 10.26 -11.89
N GLY A 76 3.27 9.53 -10.95
CA GLY A 76 1.93 9.82 -10.46
C GLY A 76 0.91 9.81 -11.59
N VAL A 77 -0.12 10.64 -11.49
CA VAL A 77 -1.16 10.78 -12.53
C VAL A 77 -0.76 11.66 -13.71
N SER A 78 0.44 12.27 -13.68
CA SER A 78 0.81 13.33 -14.64
C SER A 78 1.13 12.83 -16.04
N LYS A 79 1.67 11.60 -16.15
CA LYS A 79 2.07 10.99 -17.43
C LYS A 79 1.45 9.61 -17.64
N PHE A 80 0.68 9.12 -16.67
CA PHE A 80 0.14 7.78 -16.67
C PHE A 80 -1.36 7.80 -16.37
N PRO A 81 -2.23 7.53 -17.37
CA PRO A 81 -3.66 7.41 -17.13
C PRO A 81 -3.93 6.10 -16.36
N TYR A 82 -4.57 6.22 -15.20
CA TYR A 82 -4.97 5.08 -14.35
C TYR A 82 -6.22 4.35 -14.85
N PHE A 83 -6.70 4.68 -16.05
CA PHE A 83 -7.81 3.98 -16.69
C PHE A 83 -7.26 3.05 -17.78
N PRO A 84 -7.86 1.86 -17.94
CA PRO A 84 -7.57 1.05 -19.11
C PRO A 84 -7.88 1.87 -20.37
N ILE A 85 -6.86 2.01 -21.23
CA ILE A 85 -7.03 2.45 -22.61
C ILE A 85 -7.87 1.37 -23.28
N GLY A 86 -9.19 1.51 -23.28
CA GLY A 86 -10.08 0.48 -23.85
C GLY A 86 -11.45 0.28 -23.20
N GLY A 87 -12.00 1.26 -22.46
CA GLY A 87 -13.45 1.26 -22.28
C GLY A 87 -14.14 1.21 -23.66
N PRO A 88 -15.26 0.48 -23.84
CA PRO A 88 -15.92 0.35 -25.13
C PRO A 88 -16.02 1.70 -25.82
N GLN A 89 -15.50 1.79 -27.05
CA GLN A 89 -15.73 2.97 -27.86
C GLN A 89 -17.25 3.06 -28.07
N PRO A 90 -17.90 4.21 -27.80
CA PRO A 90 -19.33 4.34 -28.03
C PRO A 90 -19.65 3.89 -29.47
N PRO A 91 -20.69 3.07 -29.68
CA PRO A 91 -21.03 2.63 -31.02
C PRO A 91 -21.29 3.84 -31.92
N PRO A 92 -21.02 3.74 -33.24
CA PRO A 92 -21.30 4.82 -34.18
C PRO A 92 -22.75 5.30 -34.04
N GLY A 93 -22.95 6.58 -33.72
CA GLY A 93 -24.28 7.16 -33.50
C GLY A 93 -24.75 7.23 -32.05
N PHE A 94 -23.90 6.90 -31.07
CA PHE A 94 -24.22 7.16 -29.66
C PHE A 94 -24.26 8.67 -29.38
N GLU A 95 -25.46 9.24 -29.24
CA GLU A 95 -25.66 10.63 -28.84
C GLU A 95 -25.49 10.78 -27.32
N ILE A 96 -24.56 11.63 -26.92
CA ILE A 96 -24.28 11.92 -25.51
C ILE A 96 -25.39 12.84 -24.97
N GLN A 97 -26.31 12.28 -24.17
CA GLN A 97 -27.29 13.08 -23.41
C GLN A 97 -26.75 13.39 -22.00
N LYS A 98 -27.22 14.50 -21.42
CA LYS A 98 -26.84 15.01 -20.08
C LYS A 98 -26.98 13.96 -18.97
N ASP A 99 -27.87 13.00 -19.15
CA ASP A 99 -28.24 12.01 -18.15
C ASP A 99 -27.70 10.61 -18.49
N THR A 100 -27.16 10.42 -19.70
CA THR A 100 -26.46 9.21 -20.15
C THR A 100 -24.96 9.47 -20.06
N HIS A 101 -24.42 9.49 -18.84
CA HIS A 101 -22.99 9.30 -18.62
C HIS A 101 -22.75 7.83 -18.28
N PRO A 102 -22.61 6.92 -19.27
CA PRO A 102 -21.80 5.75 -18.99
C PRO A 102 -20.43 6.31 -18.57
N ILE A 103 -19.91 5.88 -17.42
CA ILE A 103 -18.52 6.15 -17.05
C ILE A 103 -17.67 5.35 -18.04
N MET A 104 -17.52 5.88 -19.25
CA MET A 104 -16.82 5.32 -20.38
C MET A 104 -16.13 6.47 -21.12
N GLY A 105 -14.82 6.58 -20.91
CA GLY A 105 -13.94 7.38 -21.76
C GLY A 105 -14.05 8.90 -21.64
N TYR A 106 -12.88 9.55 -21.62
CA TYR A 106 -12.64 10.93 -22.05
C TYR A 106 -13.71 11.98 -21.68
N VAL A 107 -13.64 12.49 -20.43
CA VAL A 107 -14.27 13.77 -20.10
C VAL A 107 -13.20 14.85 -20.17
N SER A 108 -13.17 15.61 -21.26
CA SER A 108 -12.18 16.67 -21.47
C SER A 108 -12.53 17.98 -20.74
N GLN A 109 -13.76 18.12 -20.22
CA GLN A 109 -14.21 19.30 -19.48
C GLN A 109 -15.20 18.92 -18.38
N TRP A 110 -14.92 19.38 -17.16
CA TRP A 110 -15.89 19.50 -16.07
C TRP A 110 -15.94 20.97 -15.67
N GLY A 111 -17.05 21.66 -15.93
CA GLY A 111 -17.28 23.02 -15.44
C GLY A 111 -16.38 24.12 -16.03
N GLY A 112 -15.87 23.95 -17.26
CA GLY A 112 -15.06 24.98 -17.93
C GLY A 112 -13.57 24.96 -17.61
N MET A 113 -13.07 23.92 -16.92
CA MET A 113 -11.64 23.59 -16.86
C MET A 113 -11.35 22.42 -17.79
N GLU A 114 -10.34 22.56 -18.65
CA GLU A 114 -9.80 21.46 -19.46
C GLU A 114 -9.24 20.37 -18.53
N VAL A 115 -9.96 19.27 -18.42
CA VAL A 115 -9.47 18.05 -17.78
C VAL A 115 -8.81 17.26 -18.89
N GLY A 116 -7.48 17.21 -18.94
CA GLY A 116 -6.80 16.41 -19.94
C GLY A 116 -7.28 14.95 -19.93
N ASN A 117 -7.19 14.33 -21.10
CA ASN A 117 -7.80 13.04 -21.42
C ASN A 117 -7.47 11.90 -20.43
N GLY A 118 -8.51 11.28 -19.83
CA GLY A 118 -8.41 10.01 -19.10
C GLY A 118 -7.89 10.10 -17.66
N MET A 119 -8.20 11.16 -16.91
CA MET A 119 -7.59 11.40 -15.59
C MET A 119 -8.53 11.20 -14.39
N MET A 120 -8.09 10.40 -13.41
CA MET A 120 -8.49 10.57 -12.02
C MET A 120 -7.82 11.85 -11.54
N PHE A 121 -8.52 12.70 -10.76
CA PHE A 121 -7.83 13.79 -10.08
C PHE A 121 -6.71 13.19 -9.22
N ALA A 122 -5.56 13.87 -9.16
CA ALA A 122 -4.45 13.45 -8.30
C ALA A 122 -4.93 13.20 -6.86
N SER A 123 -5.91 13.98 -6.40
CA SER A 123 -6.57 13.82 -5.11
C SER A 123 -7.30 12.49 -4.89
N ASN A 124 -7.67 11.78 -5.95
CA ASN A 124 -8.57 10.63 -5.89
C ASN A 124 -7.81 9.29 -5.81
N VAL A 125 -6.51 9.28 -6.07
CA VAL A 125 -5.67 8.08 -6.01
C VAL A 125 -4.51 8.31 -5.06
N VAL A 126 -4.06 7.23 -4.41
CA VAL A 126 -2.91 7.28 -3.48
C VAL A 126 -1.66 7.85 -4.17
N ASP A 127 -1.33 7.37 -5.37
CA ASP A 127 -0.12 7.83 -6.09
C ASP A 127 -0.21 9.31 -6.49
N GLY A 128 -1.38 9.76 -6.90
CA GLY A 128 -1.65 11.16 -7.21
C GLY A 128 -1.44 12.07 -5.99
N LEU A 129 -1.97 11.69 -4.81
CA LEU A 129 -1.76 12.45 -3.58
C LEU A 129 -0.29 12.46 -3.15
N VAL A 130 0.39 11.32 -3.28
CA VAL A 130 1.82 11.20 -2.99
C VAL A 130 2.62 12.17 -3.85
N HIS A 131 2.37 12.21 -5.16
CA HIS A 131 3.02 13.14 -6.07
C HIS A 131 2.64 14.61 -5.83
N GLN A 132 1.37 14.88 -5.51
CA GLN A 132 0.90 16.23 -5.22
C GLN A 132 1.60 16.82 -3.99
N LEU A 133 1.75 16.03 -2.92
CA LEU A 133 2.40 16.46 -1.68
C LEU A 133 3.93 16.44 -1.75
N GLY A 134 4.50 15.49 -2.50
CA GLY A 134 5.95 15.34 -2.68
C GLY A 134 6.55 16.33 -3.69
N GLY A 135 5.77 16.78 -4.68
CA GLY A 135 6.17 17.79 -5.66
C GLY A 135 7.43 17.42 -6.46
N LYS A 136 8.18 18.45 -6.88
CA LYS A 136 9.40 18.27 -7.68
C LYS A 136 10.52 17.54 -6.95
N GLU A 137 10.53 17.60 -5.62
CA GLU A 137 11.58 16.96 -4.81
C GLU A 137 11.39 15.43 -4.79
N LEU A 138 10.15 14.96 -4.67
CA LEU A 138 9.84 13.54 -4.84
C LEU A 138 10.17 13.06 -6.27
N GLN A 139 9.85 13.85 -7.29
CA GLN A 139 10.21 13.49 -8.68
C GLN A 139 11.72 13.29 -8.86
N ARG A 140 12.56 14.15 -8.27
CA ARG A 140 14.02 13.98 -8.29
C ARG A 140 14.46 12.73 -7.52
N ALA A 141 13.89 12.49 -6.35
CA ALA A 141 14.20 11.29 -5.56
C ALA A 141 13.83 9.99 -6.30
N LEU A 142 12.73 9.98 -7.05
CA LEU A 142 12.31 8.84 -7.87
C LEU A 142 13.23 8.64 -9.07
N GLN A 143 13.63 9.72 -9.75
CA GLN A 143 14.60 9.65 -10.83
C GLN A 143 15.93 9.06 -10.35
N GLN A 144 16.44 9.54 -9.21
CA GLN A 144 17.64 9.00 -8.59
C GLN A 144 17.46 7.52 -8.21
N ALA A 145 16.32 7.14 -7.64
CA ALA A 145 16.05 5.75 -7.29
C ALA A 145 16.05 4.83 -8.52
N LEU A 146 15.49 5.29 -9.66
CA LEU A 146 15.53 4.55 -10.93
C LEU A 146 16.96 4.41 -11.47
N GLU A 147 17.75 5.49 -11.42
CA GLU A 147 19.17 5.49 -11.81
C GLU A 147 20.02 4.54 -10.96
N GLU A 148 19.82 4.53 -9.64
CA GLU A 148 20.48 3.59 -8.72
C GLU A 148 20.14 2.12 -9.01
N HIS A 149 18.97 1.85 -9.58
CA HIS A 149 18.56 0.52 -10.04
C HIS A 149 18.96 0.22 -11.48
N GLY A 150 19.57 1.18 -12.20
CA GLY A 150 19.98 1.03 -13.60
C GLY A 150 18.81 0.86 -14.57
N VAL A 151 17.62 1.39 -14.24
CA VAL A 151 16.41 1.27 -15.05
C VAL A 151 15.79 2.64 -15.33
N THR A 152 15.02 2.75 -16.41
CA THR A 152 14.26 3.97 -16.74
C THR A 152 12.80 3.92 -16.27
N GLN A 153 12.32 2.72 -15.95
CA GLN A 153 10.99 2.43 -15.42
C GLN A 153 11.02 1.11 -14.66
N LEU A 154 10.08 0.93 -13.73
CA LEU A 154 9.87 -0.33 -13.04
C LEU A 154 8.93 -1.24 -13.82
N GLN A 155 9.17 -2.55 -13.72
CA GLN A 155 8.25 -3.57 -14.21
C GLN A 155 7.14 -3.83 -13.18
N GLU A 156 6.03 -4.42 -13.64
CA GLU A 156 5.00 -4.93 -12.73
C GLU A 156 5.60 -5.95 -11.76
N GLY A 157 5.15 -5.96 -10.51
CA GLY A 157 5.74 -6.77 -9.44
C GLY A 157 6.92 -6.12 -8.72
N GLN A 158 7.54 -5.09 -9.28
CA GLN A 158 8.72 -4.46 -8.68
C GLN A 158 8.36 -3.36 -7.68
N ALA A 159 9.30 -3.06 -6.77
CA ALA A 159 9.19 -1.98 -5.82
C ALA A 159 10.55 -1.29 -5.55
N VAL A 160 10.51 0.02 -5.29
CA VAL A 160 11.66 0.83 -4.86
C VAL A 160 11.27 1.72 -3.70
N ALA A 161 12.24 2.20 -2.92
CA ALA A 161 11.99 3.12 -1.82
C ALA A 161 12.60 4.50 -2.07
N THR A 162 11.89 5.53 -1.62
CA THR A 162 12.40 6.89 -1.49
C THR A 162 12.26 7.37 -0.04
N THR A 163 13.07 8.35 0.35
CA THR A 163 12.84 9.08 1.60
C THR A 163 11.60 9.95 1.46
N ALA A 164 10.75 9.96 2.49
CA ALA A 164 9.56 10.82 2.54
C ALA A 164 9.90 12.26 2.97
N GLN A 165 11.14 12.52 3.41
CA GLN A 165 11.63 13.84 3.88
C GLN A 165 11.77 14.89 2.77
N VAL A 166 11.18 14.63 1.60
CA VAL A 166 11.13 15.53 0.46
C VAL A 166 9.81 16.31 0.46
N GLY A 167 9.91 17.60 0.13
CA GLY A 167 8.82 18.52 -0.05
C GLY A 167 8.00 18.75 1.21
N THR A 168 6.69 18.85 1.02
CA THR A 168 5.72 18.99 2.13
C THR A 168 5.21 17.64 2.64
N PHE A 169 5.61 16.53 2.01
CA PHE A 169 5.06 15.20 2.26
C PHE A 169 5.29 14.76 3.70
N HIS A 170 6.54 14.70 4.18
CA HIS A 170 6.83 14.29 5.57
C HIS A 170 6.13 15.18 6.60
N LYS A 171 6.14 16.50 6.41
CA LYS A 171 5.51 17.45 7.35
C LYS A 171 4.00 17.25 7.45
N THR A 172 3.35 16.91 6.34
CA THR A 172 1.90 16.72 6.27
C THR A 172 1.47 15.34 6.75
N THR A 173 2.28 14.33 6.44
CA THR A 173 1.89 12.92 6.54
C THR A 173 2.67 12.14 7.57
N GLY A 174 3.72 12.68 8.20
CA GLY A 174 4.51 11.99 9.23
C GLY A 174 5.27 10.73 8.81
N TYR A 175 5.15 10.26 7.55
CA TYR A 175 5.91 9.10 7.06
C TYR A 175 7.39 9.42 6.90
N GLN A 176 8.27 8.46 7.17
CA GLN A 176 9.72 8.61 6.98
C GLN A 176 10.18 8.10 5.60
N TYR A 177 9.49 7.10 5.05
CA TYR A 177 9.79 6.51 3.75
C TYR A 177 8.52 6.24 2.95
N ILE A 178 8.69 6.14 1.64
CA ILE A 178 7.66 5.69 0.69
C ILE A 178 8.24 4.52 -0.09
N ILE A 179 7.54 3.39 -0.10
CA ILE A 179 7.82 2.27 -1.00
C ILE A 179 6.86 2.40 -2.18
N HIS A 180 7.40 2.62 -3.37
CA HIS A 180 6.67 2.70 -4.61
C HIS A 180 6.67 1.33 -5.26
N ALA A 181 5.51 0.68 -5.30
CA ALA A 181 5.35 -0.65 -5.88
C ALA A 181 4.44 -0.58 -7.10
N VAL A 182 4.75 -1.37 -8.13
CA VAL A 182 4.01 -1.37 -9.40
C VAL A 182 3.13 -2.62 -9.47
N PRO A 183 1.89 -2.58 -8.97
CA PRO A 183 0.96 -3.68 -9.16
C PRO A 183 0.61 -3.84 -10.64
N PRO A 184 0.31 -5.08 -11.09
CA PRO A 184 -0.10 -5.33 -12.47
C PRO A 184 -1.48 -4.75 -12.77
N PHE A 185 -1.83 -4.60 -14.05
CA PHE A 185 -3.23 -4.46 -14.44
C PHE A 185 -3.93 -5.80 -14.49
N TYR A 186 -5.18 -5.82 -14.06
CA TYR A 186 -6.04 -6.96 -14.24
C TYR A 186 -6.42 -7.08 -15.72
N GLN A 187 -5.95 -8.15 -16.36
CA GLN A 187 -6.30 -8.48 -17.73
C GLN A 187 -7.56 -9.36 -17.71
N LEU A 188 -8.71 -8.77 -18.06
CA LEU A 188 -9.88 -9.55 -18.42
C LEU A 188 -9.53 -10.29 -19.71
N LYS A 189 -9.63 -11.63 -19.71
CA LYS A 189 -9.60 -12.37 -20.98
C LYS A 189 -10.66 -11.75 -21.87
N ASN A 190 -10.24 -11.11 -22.96
CA ASN A 190 -11.19 -10.70 -23.98
C ASN A 190 -11.76 -12.01 -24.53
N ASN A 191 -13.05 -12.28 -24.24
CA ASN A 191 -13.84 -13.45 -24.64
C ASN A 191 -13.94 -13.67 -26.18
N THR A 192 -13.04 -13.11 -26.97
CA THR A 192 -13.11 -13.06 -28.43
C THR A 192 -12.38 -14.20 -29.14
N THR A 193 -11.73 -15.12 -28.43
CA THR A 193 -11.10 -16.30 -29.07
C THR A 193 -11.85 -17.56 -28.70
N ILE A 194 -12.95 -17.76 -29.44
CA ILE A 194 -13.46 -19.01 -30.02
C ILE A 194 -13.16 -20.29 -29.22
N MET A 195 -14.22 -20.79 -28.60
CA MET A 195 -14.57 -22.18 -28.28
C MET A 195 -13.70 -23.29 -28.89
N ASP A 196 -12.50 -23.49 -28.36
CA ASP A 196 -11.87 -24.81 -28.35
C ASP A 196 -11.91 -25.30 -26.90
N ASP A 197 -12.75 -26.31 -26.69
CA ASP A 197 -13.20 -26.85 -25.42
C ASP A 197 -12.06 -27.48 -24.57
N ASP A 198 -12.17 -27.28 -23.25
CA ASP A 198 -11.63 -28.08 -22.14
C ASP A 198 -10.07 -28.15 -22.03
N ASP A 199 -9.36 -27.39 -21.18
CA ASP A 199 -9.26 -27.62 -19.72
C ASP A 199 -8.40 -26.56 -18.95
N ASP A 200 -7.95 -25.44 -19.55
CA ASP A 200 -6.87 -24.59 -18.95
C ASP A 200 -7.28 -23.17 -18.51
N ASP A 201 -8.56 -22.92 -18.18
CA ASP A 201 -9.05 -21.55 -17.93
C ASP A 201 -8.46 -20.90 -16.66
N ASP A 202 -8.10 -21.70 -15.65
CA ASP A 202 -7.52 -21.24 -14.37
C ASP A 202 -6.09 -20.68 -14.48
N SER A 203 -5.34 -21.06 -15.52
CA SER A 203 -3.88 -20.80 -15.64
C SER A 203 -3.48 -19.33 -15.86
N ILE A 204 -4.36 -18.49 -16.40
CA ILE A 204 -4.06 -17.08 -16.68
C ILE A 204 -4.41 -16.20 -15.49
N PHE A 205 -5.47 -16.53 -14.76
CA PHE A 205 -5.86 -15.81 -13.55
C PHE A 205 -4.82 -15.96 -12.44
N THR A 206 -4.13 -17.10 -12.40
CA THR A 206 -2.99 -17.32 -11.50
C THR A 206 -1.83 -16.40 -11.85
N ALA A 207 -1.42 -16.31 -13.12
CA ALA A 207 -0.24 -15.52 -13.52
C ALA A 207 -0.31 -14.03 -13.11
N THR A 208 -1.43 -13.33 -13.35
CA THR A 208 -1.55 -11.91 -12.93
C THR A 208 -1.66 -11.78 -11.41
N SER A 209 -2.29 -12.75 -10.73
CA SER A 209 -2.37 -12.80 -9.27
C SER A 209 -0.99 -13.03 -8.64
N ASP A 210 -0.15 -13.84 -9.27
CA ASP A 210 1.22 -14.12 -8.85
C ASP A 210 2.08 -12.86 -8.94
N ILE A 211 1.95 -12.06 -10.01
CA ILE A 211 2.64 -10.77 -10.12
C ILE A 211 2.16 -9.79 -9.03
N LEU A 212 0.87 -9.81 -8.68
CA LEU A 212 0.35 -9.00 -7.57
C LEU A 212 0.89 -9.48 -6.21
N ALA A 213 1.00 -10.80 -5.99
CA ALA A 213 1.64 -11.37 -4.82
C ALA A 213 3.12 -10.94 -4.73
N GLU A 214 3.83 -11.02 -5.86
CA GLU A 214 5.22 -10.61 -5.98
C GLU A 214 5.41 -9.12 -5.68
N THR A 215 4.44 -8.29 -6.06
CA THR A 215 4.40 -6.86 -5.70
C THR A 215 4.44 -6.66 -4.17
N TYR A 216 3.66 -7.45 -3.42
CA TYR A 216 3.68 -7.41 -1.96
C TYR A 216 5.01 -7.92 -1.40
N ARG A 217 5.52 -9.07 -1.89
CA ARG A 217 6.79 -9.66 -1.43
C ARG A 217 7.97 -8.72 -1.63
N ASN A 218 8.07 -8.10 -2.81
CA ASN A 218 9.12 -7.14 -3.13
C ASN A 218 9.02 -5.87 -2.28
N ALA A 219 7.79 -5.38 -1.99
CA ALA A 219 7.60 -4.26 -1.08
C ALA A 219 8.10 -4.59 0.35
N LEU A 220 7.78 -5.77 0.87
CA LEU A 220 8.28 -6.22 2.18
C LEU A 220 9.81 -6.39 2.18
N GLN A 221 10.37 -6.94 1.12
CA GLN A 221 11.82 -7.09 0.99
C GLN A 221 12.53 -5.73 0.94
N VAL A 222 11.96 -4.73 0.24
CA VAL A 222 12.44 -3.35 0.29
C VAL A 222 12.41 -2.82 1.72
N ALA A 223 11.31 -3.01 2.46
CA ALA A 223 11.21 -2.56 3.85
C ALA A 223 12.25 -3.23 4.76
N THR A 224 12.47 -4.54 4.61
CA THR A 224 13.51 -5.28 5.35
C THR A 224 14.91 -4.72 5.05
N ARG A 225 15.21 -4.38 3.79
CA ARG A 225 16.49 -3.74 3.40
C ARG A 225 16.66 -2.33 3.95
N LEU A 226 15.57 -1.62 4.24
CA LEU A 226 15.63 -0.30 4.88
C LEU A 226 15.93 -0.39 6.37
N ALA A 227 15.60 -1.50 7.04
CA ALA A 227 15.68 -1.65 8.49
C ALA A 227 17.05 -1.28 9.08
N PRO A 228 18.20 -1.77 8.55
CA PRO A 228 19.51 -1.41 9.12
C PRO A 228 19.83 0.08 8.98
N LYS A 229 19.46 0.70 7.85
CA LYS A 229 19.67 2.14 7.62
C LYS A 229 18.84 2.97 8.59
N ILE A 230 17.63 2.52 8.89
CA ILE A 230 16.74 3.18 9.85
C ILE A 230 17.30 3.05 11.26
N GLN A 231 17.67 1.83 11.66
CA GLN A 231 18.21 1.54 12.98
C GLN A 231 19.51 2.32 13.24
N GLN A 232 20.40 2.42 12.26
CA GLN A 232 21.62 3.23 12.37
C GLN A 232 21.32 4.72 12.62
N ARG A 233 20.27 5.27 11.99
CA ARG A 233 19.86 6.66 12.20
C ARG A 233 19.33 6.87 13.62
N LEU A 234 18.54 5.94 14.13
CA LEU A 234 18.05 5.98 15.52
C LEU A 234 19.20 6.01 16.52
N TYR A 235 20.15 5.08 16.40
CA TYR A 235 21.32 5.04 17.30
C TYR A 235 22.15 6.33 17.24
N SER A 236 22.26 6.94 16.06
CA SER A 236 23.00 8.20 15.90
C SER A 236 22.28 9.38 16.59
N GLN A 237 20.96 9.33 16.72
CA GLN A 237 20.15 10.36 17.39
C GLN A 237 20.10 10.15 18.91
N SER A 238 20.03 8.91 19.40
CA SER A 238 19.99 8.61 20.84
C SER A 238 21.30 8.96 21.55
N ASN A 239 22.45 8.73 20.92
CA ASN A 239 23.76 9.04 21.48
C ASN A 239 23.99 10.54 21.77
N GLN A 240 23.17 11.43 21.23
CA GLN A 240 23.26 12.87 21.54
C GLN A 240 22.53 13.25 22.83
N ASN A 241 21.68 12.38 23.39
CA ASN A 241 20.70 12.74 24.42
C ASN A 241 20.75 11.92 25.73
N HIS A 242 21.72 11.01 25.94
CA HIS A 242 21.76 10.18 27.16
C HIS A 242 22.90 10.51 28.12
N HIS A 243 22.56 11.29 29.14
CA HIS A 243 23.15 11.22 30.48
C HIS A 243 22.15 10.48 31.40
N HIS A 244 22.61 9.40 32.02
CA HIS A 244 22.05 8.73 33.20
C HIS A 244 20.64 8.12 33.11
N ASN A 245 20.57 6.79 33.06
CA ASN A 245 20.26 5.95 34.23
C ASN A 245 20.35 4.49 33.77
N ASP A 246 21.37 3.78 34.24
CA ASP A 246 21.53 2.34 34.07
C ASP A 246 20.61 1.68 35.11
N ASP A 247 19.42 1.23 34.73
CA ASP A 247 18.67 0.19 35.44
C ASP A 247 17.50 -0.31 34.55
N ASP A 248 17.45 -1.63 34.38
CA ASP A 248 16.29 -2.49 34.02
C ASP A 248 15.88 -2.76 32.55
N ASP A 249 16.48 -3.83 31.97
CA ASP A 249 15.88 -5.09 31.48
C ASP A 249 14.57 -5.18 30.63
N ASP A 250 14.07 -4.11 29.99
CA ASP A 250 12.93 -4.24 29.06
C ASP A 250 13.33 -4.51 27.57
N ASP A 251 13.27 -5.79 27.18
CA ASP A 251 13.40 -6.34 25.81
C ASP A 251 12.30 -5.86 24.82
N ASP A 252 11.42 -4.95 25.24
CA ASP A 252 10.31 -4.43 24.43
C ASP A 252 10.65 -3.13 23.66
N THR A 253 11.88 -2.62 23.79
CA THR A 253 12.36 -1.44 23.04
C THR A 253 12.77 -1.75 21.60
N ALA A 254 12.57 -2.98 21.14
CA ALA A 254 12.96 -3.43 19.81
C ALA A 254 12.33 -2.57 18.70
N PHE A 255 13.20 -2.00 17.87
CA PHE A 255 12.87 -1.24 16.67
C PHE A 255 11.77 -1.89 15.82
N ARG A 256 10.73 -1.12 15.45
CA ARG A 256 9.57 -1.63 14.71
C ARG A 256 9.29 -0.82 13.44
N ILE A 257 9.16 -1.52 12.32
CA ILE A 257 8.71 -0.95 11.05
C ILE A 257 7.20 -1.09 10.94
N ARG A 258 6.53 -0.03 10.53
CA ARG A 258 5.10 -0.03 10.26
C ARG A 258 4.81 0.47 8.85
N ILE A 259 4.33 -0.41 7.99
CA ILE A 259 3.97 -0.14 6.60
C ILE A 259 2.47 0.08 6.52
N ALA A 260 2.04 1.30 6.23
CA ALA A 260 0.66 1.59 5.89
C ALA A 260 0.44 1.32 4.40
N THR A 261 -0.58 0.53 4.06
CA THR A 261 -0.84 0.13 2.67
C THR A 261 -2.32 0.25 2.33
N PRO A 262 -2.68 0.68 1.10
CA PRO A 262 -3.99 0.36 0.55
C PRO A 262 -4.05 -1.13 0.17
N LEU A 263 -5.21 -1.57 -0.31
CA LEU A 263 -5.33 -2.87 -0.99
C LEU A 263 -4.78 -2.73 -2.43
N LEU A 264 -3.62 -3.35 -2.71
CA LEU A 264 -2.98 -3.31 -4.03
C LEU A 264 -3.83 -4.08 -5.05
N GLY A 265 -3.71 -3.72 -6.33
CA GLY A 265 -4.50 -4.31 -7.42
C GLY A 265 -5.97 -3.82 -7.48
N ALA A 266 -6.58 -3.48 -6.34
CA ALA A 266 -7.95 -2.96 -6.31
C ALA A 266 -8.05 -1.51 -6.83
N GLY A 267 -9.21 -1.15 -7.39
CA GLY A 267 -9.47 0.20 -7.92
C GLY A 267 -8.88 0.37 -9.32
N CYS A 268 -7.95 1.32 -9.51
CA CYS A 268 -7.43 1.70 -10.83
C CYS A 268 -6.71 0.58 -11.59
N ARG A 269 -6.24 -0.45 -10.90
CA ARG A 269 -5.61 -1.61 -11.54
C ARG A 269 -6.61 -2.67 -11.98
N GLY A 270 -7.89 -2.50 -11.67
CA GLY A 270 -8.97 -3.31 -12.24
C GLY A 270 -9.18 -4.69 -11.61
N PHE A 271 -8.41 -5.09 -10.59
CA PHE A 271 -8.65 -6.40 -9.98
C PHE A 271 -10.04 -6.46 -9.33
N PRO A 272 -10.78 -7.58 -9.50
CA PRO A 272 -11.90 -7.89 -8.64
C PRO A 272 -11.45 -7.81 -7.20
N THR A 273 -12.23 -7.11 -6.37
CA THR A 273 -11.79 -6.81 -4.99
C THR A 273 -11.59 -8.08 -4.18
N THR A 274 -12.41 -9.11 -4.41
CA THR A 274 -12.28 -10.44 -3.79
C THR A 274 -10.95 -11.10 -4.12
N VAL A 275 -10.48 -11.00 -5.37
CA VAL A 275 -9.18 -11.54 -5.81
C VAL A 275 -8.03 -10.78 -5.15
N ALA A 276 -8.08 -9.44 -5.14
CA ALA A 276 -7.06 -8.63 -4.49
C ALA A 276 -6.96 -8.91 -2.98
N ILE A 277 -8.10 -9.08 -2.30
CA ILE A 277 -8.16 -9.47 -0.88
C ILE A 277 -7.49 -10.83 -0.66
N ARG A 278 -7.85 -11.83 -1.48
CA ARG A 278 -7.29 -13.19 -1.36
C ARG A 278 -5.77 -13.16 -1.52
N VAL A 279 -5.26 -12.55 -2.60
CA VAL A 279 -3.82 -12.42 -2.86
C VAL A 279 -3.11 -11.72 -1.71
N ALA A 280 -3.67 -10.62 -1.18
CA ALA A 280 -3.08 -9.90 -0.07
C ALA A 280 -3.02 -10.74 1.21
N ALA A 281 -4.10 -11.45 1.55
CA ALA A 281 -4.16 -12.31 2.74
C ALA A 281 -3.18 -13.47 2.62
N GLU A 282 -3.25 -14.25 1.55
CA GLU A 282 -2.38 -15.41 1.30
C GLU A 282 -0.91 -15.02 1.28
N THR A 283 -0.55 -13.95 0.57
CA THR A 283 0.85 -13.53 0.45
C THR A 283 1.44 -13.12 1.80
N LEU A 284 0.69 -12.40 2.63
CA LEU A 284 1.21 -11.88 3.89
C LEU A 284 1.26 -12.94 4.99
N THR A 285 0.31 -13.88 5.03
CA THR A 285 0.35 -14.97 6.03
C THR A 285 1.45 -15.98 5.71
N THR A 286 1.70 -16.22 4.43
CA THR A 286 2.75 -17.14 3.96
C THR A 286 4.12 -16.48 3.76
N TYR A 287 4.23 -15.17 3.98
CA TYR A 287 5.49 -14.47 3.77
C TYR A 287 6.57 -14.96 4.73
N SER A 288 7.74 -15.26 4.18
CA SER A 288 8.96 -15.55 4.94
C SER A 288 10.11 -14.72 4.40
N ALA A 289 10.82 -14.02 5.28
CA ALA A 289 11.95 -13.19 4.87
C ALA A 289 13.12 -14.08 4.37
N PRO A 290 13.78 -13.74 3.25
CA PRO A 290 14.84 -14.57 2.67
C PRO A 290 16.04 -14.86 3.60
N SER A 291 16.32 -13.96 4.55
CA SER A 291 17.51 -14.00 5.41
C SER A 291 17.26 -14.55 6.82
N GLY A 292 16.04 -15.01 7.13
CA GLY A 292 15.64 -15.51 8.46
C GLY A 292 15.58 -14.44 9.58
N ASN A 293 16.34 -13.35 9.47
CA ASN A 293 16.30 -12.22 10.39
C ASN A 293 15.37 -11.12 9.85
N MET A 294 14.08 -11.22 10.19
CA MET A 294 13.08 -10.22 9.83
C MET A 294 12.92 -9.20 10.96
N PRO A 295 13.03 -7.88 10.69
CA PRO A 295 12.73 -6.87 11.71
C PRO A 295 11.28 -7.01 12.16
N LYS A 296 10.98 -6.63 13.41
CA LYS A 296 9.58 -6.50 13.86
C LYS A 296 8.86 -5.54 12.90
N MET A 297 7.89 -6.06 12.15
CA MET A 297 7.25 -5.36 11.06
C MET A 297 5.74 -5.45 11.21
N THR A 298 5.03 -4.41 10.77
CA THR A 298 3.57 -4.39 10.78
C THR A 298 3.05 -3.85 9.47
N VAL A 299 2.24 -4.64 8.78
CA VAL A 299 1.52 -4.22 7.57
C VAL A 299 0.11 -3.80 7.98
N ALA A 300 -0.17 -2.51 7.90
CA ALA A 300 -1.43 -1.90 8.28
C ALA A 300 -2.26 -1.53 7.05
N PHE A 301 -3.27 -2.34 6.74
CA PHE A 301 -4.23 -2.08 5.68
C PHE A 301 -5.19 -0.95 6.05
N ALA A 302 -5.19 0.10 5.24
CA ALA A 302 -6.05 1.25 5.40
C ALA A 302 -7.25 1.14 4.44
N ILE A 303 -8.40 0.65 4.94
CA ILE A 303 -9.56 0.31 4.11
C ILE A 303 -10.79 1.16 4.51
N PRO A 304 -11.17 2.18 3.70
CA PRO A 304 -12.31 3.06 4.01
C PRO A 304 -13.68 2.40 3.88
N ASN A 305 -13.79 1.38 3.02
CA ASN A 305 -15.07 0.71 2.76
C ASN A 305 -15.29 -0.44 3.75
N GLY A 306 -16.42 -0.43 4.46
CA GLY A 306 -16.76 -1.41 5.49
C GLY A 306 -16.84 -2.85 4.98
N ASP A 307 -17.43 -3.07 3.81
CA ASP A 307 -17.62 -4.41 3.25
C ASP A 307 -16.30 -5.03 2.80
N ILE A 308 -15.47 -4.25 2.08
CA ILE A 308 -14.12 -4.67 1.66
C ILE A 308 -13.27 -5.00 2.90
N ARG A 309 -13.41 -4.18 3.95
CA ARG A 309 -12.69 -4.38 5.21
C ARG A 309 -13.11 -5.67 5.90
N GLN A 310 -14.41 -5.95 5.99
CA GLN A 310 -14.92 -7.19 6.58
C GLN A 310 -14.50 -8.41 5.77
N GLN A 311 -14.51 -8.32 4.44
CA GLN A 311 -14.02 -9.39 3.57
C GLN A 311 -12.53 -9.68 3.80
N LEU A 312 -11.69 -8.64 3.96
CA LEU A 312 -10.27 -8.81 4.27
C LEU A 312 -10.06 -9.43 5.65
N VAL A 313 -10.81 -8.99 6.66
CA VAL A 313 -10.81 -9.60 8.01
C VAL A 313 -11.15 -11.09 7.93
N ASN A 314 -12.21 -11.45 7.22
CA ASN A 314 -12.64 -12.84 7.08
C ASN A 314 -11.57 -13.68 6.36
N ALA A 315 -10.97 -13.16 5.28
CA ALA A 315 -9.91 -13.84 4.56
C ALA A 315 -8.68 -14.08 5.45
N LEU A 316 -8.26 -13.08 6.24
CA LEU A 316 -7.14 -13.22 7.17
C LEU A 316 -7.43 -14.23 8.29
N ASN A 317 -8.65 -14.24 8.85
CA ASN A 317 -9.05 -15.24 9.84
C ASN A 317 -8.93 -16.66 9.27
N VAL A 318 -9.48 -16.91 8.07
CA VAL A 318 -9.40 -18.22 7.41
C VAL A 318 -7.95 -18.65 7.20
N MET A 319 -7.08 -17.75 6.73
CA MET A 319 -5.67 -18.09 6.47
C MET A 319 -4.89 -18.36 7.76
N CYS A 320 -5.10 -17.57 8.81
CA CYS A 320 -4.44 -17.79 10.11
C CYS A 320 -4.95 -19.07 10.82
N ASP A 321 -6.23 -19.39 10.69
CA ASP A 321 -6.81 -20.61 11.29
C ASP A 321 -6.30 -21.88 10.59
N ASN A 322 -6.20 -21.86 9.26
CA ASN A 322 -5.72 -23.00 8.46
C ASN A 322 -4.28 -23.38 8.79
N GLU A 323 -3.39 -22.42 9.03
CA GLU A 323 -2.01 -22.72 9.41
C GLU A 323 -1.93 -23.44 10.77
N THR A 324 -2.85 -23.13 11.69
CA THR A 324 -2.90 -23.77 13.02
C THR A 324 -3.27 -25.26 12.90
N LEU A 325 -4.04 -25.64 11.88
CA LEU A 325 -4.46 -27.02 11.64
C LEU A 325 -3.36 -27.89 11.04
N ILE A 326 -2.56 -27.37 10.10
CA ILE A 326 -1.46 -28.11 9.44
C ILE A 326 -0.43 -28.57 10.49
N ASN A 327 -0.14 -27.72 11.47
CA ASN A 327 0.83 -28.05 12.51
C ASN A 327 0.34 -29.12 13.50
N LYS A 328 -0.97 -29.23 13.74
CA LYS A 328 -1.53 -30.27 14.63
C LYS A 328 -1.50 -31.67 14.01
N GLN A 329 -1.39 -31.78 12.69
CA GLN A 329 -1.32 -33.08 11.99
C GLN A 329 0.11 -33.59 11.80
N SER A 330 1.11 -32.77 12.11
CA SER A 330 2.53 -33.07 11.91
C SER A 330 3.25 -33.58 13.19
N PHE A 331 2.50 -33.84 14.26
CA PHE A 331 2.96 -34.42 15.52
C PHE A 331 2.19 -35.70 15.84
#